data_AF-A0A0E3UMP3-F1
#
_entry.id   AF-A0A0E3UMP3-F1
#
_cell.length_a   1.000
_cell.length_b   1.000
_cell.length_c   1.000
_cell.angle_alpha   90.00
_cell.angle_beta   90.00
_cell.angle_gamma   90.00
#
_symmetry.space_group_name_H-M   'P 1'
#
loop_
_entity.id
_entity.type
_entity.pdbx_description
1 polymer ?
#
loop_
_entity_poly.entity_id
_entity_poly.type
_entity_poly.pdbx_seq_one_letter_code
_entity_poly.pdbx_strand_id
1 'polypeptide(L)'
;MRRHALLALLLVAGLSARPAAADEPANVTIYRCVDSRGQLVALRDSPCRAGERQETVQMQRPQDPPPRAASTVTPTPPPATAPVREVRVVTVQAPQPVYECTAPDGSTYTSDTGQGTARWVPLWTVGFPVWPSPPRPGPPPRPPVPPSPRPADGADTAGRWPPHPGPGPRPLPPGVVVPAGGTWVNDPCVRLLQQEVCQRLSDRRFEILRVYHAAMPSGRAELDREQRAIDARMATDCPGS
;
A
#
# COMPACT_ATOMS: atom_id res chain seq x y z
N MET A 1 -6.33 -104.55 46.17
CA MET A 1 -5.62 -103.36 46.68
C MET A 1 -4.20 -103.34 46.10
N ARG A 2 -3.75 -102.19 45.59
CA ARG A 2 -2.38 -101.86 45.13
C ARG A 2 -1.84 -102.61 43.90
N ARG A 3 -2.39 -102.34 42.72
CA ARG A 3 -1.80 -102.68 41.41
C ARG A 3 -2.22 -101.71 40.31
N HIS A 4 -1.89 -100.43 40.41
CA HIS A 4 -1.78 -99.56 39.23
C HIS A 4 -0.65 -98.58 39.52
N ALA A 5 0.50 -98.88 38.94
CA ALA A 5 1.07 -98.03 37.90
C ALA A 5 1.97 -96.96 38.56
N LEU A 6 3.25 -97.21 38.86
CA LEU A 6 4.27 -97.79 37.98
C LEU A 6 4.11 -97.31 36.52
N LEU A 7 3.79 -96.01 36.40
CA LEU A 7 3.75 -95.23 35.14
C LEU A 7 3.82 -93.72 35.47
N ALA A 8 4.46 -93.37 36.59
CA ALA A 8 4.75 -91.99 36.98
C ALA A 8 6.26 -91.73 37.02
N LEU A 9 7.02 -92.48 36.20
CA LEU A 9 8.42 -92.24 35.92
C LEU A 9 8.53 -91.93 34.42
N LEU A 10 9.18 -90.79 34.12
CA LEU A 10 9.52 -90.22 32.82
C LEU A 10 8.57 -89.13 32.31
N LEU A 11 9.22 -88.02 31.90
CA LEU A 11 8.72 -86.89 31.12
C LEU A 11 8.15 -85.68 31.88
N VAL A 12 8.96 -85.10 32.76
CA VAL A 12 8.96 -83.64 32.98
C VAL A 12 10.25 -83.07 32.39
N ALA A 13 10.40 -83.20 31.07
CA ALA A 13 11.42 -82.53 30.27
C ALA A 13 10.78 -82.20 28.91
N GLY A 14 10.63 -80.91 28.63
CA GLY A 14 10.15 -80.41 27.34
C GLY A 14 9.00 -79.41 27.43
N LEU A 15 9.22 -78.24 28.02
CA LEU A 15 8.40 -77.06 27.70
C LEU A 15 8.96 -76.41 26.43
N SER A 16 8.73 -77.08 25.30
CA SER A 16 9.05 -76.58 23.96
C SER A 16 8.10 -75.44 23.58
N ALA A 17 8.70 -74.40 23.02
CA ALA A 17 8.07 -73.24 22.42
C ALA A 17 6.88 -73.62 21.52
N ARG A 18 5.76 -72.90 21.71
CA ARG A 18 4.55 -73.04 20.90
C ARG A 18 4.71 -72.14 19.66
N PRO A 19 4.69 -72.68 18.43
CA PRO A 19 4.63 -71.82 17.25
C PRO A 19 3.23 -71.18 17.19
N ALA A 20 3.19 -69.92 16.79
CA ALA A 20 1.96 -69.19 16.52
C ALA A 20 1.14 -69.94 15.46
N ALA A 21 -0.11 -70.24 15.80
CA ALA A 21 -1.08 -70.75 14.83
C ALA A 21 -1.33 -69.66 13.78
N ALA A 22 -1.23 -70.05 12.51
CA ALA A 22 -1.70 -69.26 11.39
C ALA A 22 -3.21 -69.03 11.55
N ASP A 23 -3.67 -67.79 11.40
CA ASP A 23 -5.08 -67.46 11.29
C ASP A 23 -5.66 -68.14 10.03
N GLU A 24 -6.62 -69.04 10.22
CA GLU A 24 -7.46 -69.52 9.13
C GLU A 24 -8.30 -68.35 8.57
N PRO A 25 -8.68 -68.39 7.27
CA PRO A 25 -9.57 -67.39 6.70
C PRO A 25 -10.95 -67.47 7.37
N ALA A 26 -11.16 -66.66 8.40
CA ALA A 26 -12.44 -66.52 9.07
C ALA A 26 -13.41 -65.77 8.14
N ASN A 27 -14.17 -66.54 7.34
CA ASN A 27 -15.28 -66.02 6.54
C ASN A 27 -16.34 -65.42 7.48
N VAL A 28 -16.75 -64.17 7.21
CA VAL A 28 -17.77 -63.48 8.01
C VAL A 28 -19.11 -63.65 7.31
N THR A 29 -20.06 -64.30 7.99
CA THR A 29 -21.43 -64.47 7.49
C THR A 29 -22.33 -63.39 8.07
N ILE A 30 -22.95 -62.58 7.20
CA ILE A 30 -23.93 -61.56 7.60
C ILE A 30 -25.30 -61.91 7.00
N TYR A 31 -26.34 -61.82 7.82
CA TYR A 31 -27.73 -62.07 7.42
C TYR A 31 -28.45 -60.75 7.14
N ARG A 32 -29.02 -60.64 5.94
CA ARG A 32 -29.93 -59.56 5.53
C ARG A 32 -31.36 -60.04 5.72
N CYS A 33 -32.09 -59.43 6.64
CA CYS A 33 -33.48 -59.76 6.92
C CYS A 33 -34.39 -58.77 6.19
N VAL A 34 -35.20 -59.27 5.26
CA VAL A 34 -36.16 -58.47 4.51
C VAL A 34 -37.60 -58.85 4.88
N ASP A 35 -38.48 -57.85 4.92
CA ASP A 35 -39.91 -58.08 5.18
C ASP A 35 -40.61 -58.69 3.95
N SER A 36 -41.88 -59.05 4.13
CA SER A 36 -42.71 -59.59 3.04
C SER A 36 -42.88 -58.63 1.86
N ARG A 37 -42.63 -57.32 2.05
CA ARG A 37 -42.67 -56.26 1.03
C ARG A 37 -41.31 -56.01 0.37
N GLY A 38 -40.27 -56.74 0.76
CA GLY A 38 -38.91 -56.62 0.21
C GLY A 38 -38.08 -55.46 0.78
N GLN A 39 -38.52 -54.84 1.88
CA GLN A 39 -37.74 -53.80 2.57
C GLN A 39 -36.76 -54.44 3.57
N LEU A 40 -35.52 -53.95 3.59
CA LEU A 40 -34.50 -54.40 4.54
C LEU A 40 -34.86 -53.92 5.95
N VAL A 41 -35.22 -54.86 6.82
CA VAL A 41 -35.61 -54.58 8.22
C VAL A 41 -34.39 -54.54 9.13
N ALA A 42 -33.45 -55.45 8.91
CA ALA A 42 -32.23 -55.54 9.72
C ALA A 42 -31.08 -56.22 8.98
N LEU A 43 -29.87 -55.76 9.26
CA LEU A 43 -28.62 -56.44 8.93
C LEU A 43 -28.02 -56.97 10.23
N ARG A 44 -27.82 -58.29 10.35
CA ARG A 44 -27.45 -58.93 11.62
C ARG A 44 -26.45 -60.06 11.41
N ASP A 45 -25.66 -60.33 12.44
CA ASP A 45 -24.74 -61.47 12.48
C ASP A 45 -25.41 -62.76 13.05
N SER A 46 -26.73 -62.70 13.28
CA SER A 46 -27.56 -63.81 13.76
C SER A 46 -28.70 -64.09 12.77
N PRO A 47 -29.20 -65.33 12.64
CA PRO A 47 -30.31 -65.69 11.76
C PRO A 47 -31.56 -64.80 11.94
N CYS A 48 -32.34 -64.64 10.87
CA CYS A 48 -33.55 -63.81 10.87
C CYS A 48 -34.67 -64.43 11.73
N ARG A 49 -35.65 -63.60 12.14
CA ARG A 49 -36.77 -64.09 12.95
C ARG A 49 -37.73 -64.91 12.08
N ALA A 50 -38.46 -65.82 12.71
CA ALA A 50 -39.46 -66.64 12.01
C ALA A 50 -40.50 -65.75 11.31
N GLY A 51 -40.62 -65.90 9.98
CA GLY A 51 -41.52 -65.10 9.14
C GLY A 51 -40.84 -64.06 8.25
N GLU A 52 -39.54 -63.81 8.42
CA GLU A 52 -38.73 -62.93 7.56
C GLU A 52 -38.00 -63.73 6.47
N ARG A 53 -37.73 -63.09 5.32
CA ARG A 53 -36.89 -63.69 4.27
C ARG A 53 -35.42 -63.39 4.59
N GLN A 54 -34.59 -64.43 4.56
CA GLN A 54 -33.17 -64.37 4.89
C GLN A 54 -32.31 -64.47 3.63
N GLU A 55 -31.45 -63.48 3.41
CA GLU A 55 -30.38 -63.52 2.40
C GLU A 55 -29.03 -63.54 3.11
N THR A 56 -28.22 -64.56 2.84
CA THR A 56 -26.91 -64.76 3.49
C THR A 56 -25.81 -64.18 2.60
N VAL A 57 -25.04 -63.23 3.13
CA VAL A 57 -23.87 -62.67 2.45
C VAL A 57 -22.61 -63.13 3.17
N GLN A 58 -21.76 -63.86 2.45
CA GLN A 58 -20.43 -64.25 2.90
C GLN A 58 -19.45 -63.17 2.45
N MET A 59 -18.73 -62.57 3.40
CA MET A 59 -17.66 -61.63 3.08
C MET A 59 -16.33 -62.17 3.60
N GLN A 60 -15.30 -62.02 2.77
CA GLN A 60 -13.95 -62.34 3.18
C GLN A 60 -13.42 -61.18 4.01
N ARG A 61 -12.92 -61.48 5.23
CA ARG A 61 -12.24 -60.48 6.04
C ARG A 61 -11.01 -59.99 5.26
N PRO A 62 -10.78 -58.67 5.15
CA PRO A 62 -9.54 -58.13 4.62
C PRO A 62 -8.35 -58.72 5.40
N GLN A 63 -7.42 -59.36 4.69
CA GLN A 63 -6.28 -60.03 5.31
C GLN A 63 -5.26 -59.00 5.76
N ASP A 64 -4.91 -59.01 7.04
CA ASP A 64 -3.85 -58.15 7.56
C ASP A 64 -2.51 -58.51 6.90
N PRO A 65 -1.72 -57.53 6.46
CA PRO A 65 -0.41 -57.79 5.89
C PRO A 65 0.50 -58.47 6.93
N PRO A 66 1.36 -59.42 6.52
CA PRO A 66 2.22 -60.13 7.45
C PRO A 66 3.15 -59.15 8.20
N PRO A 67 3.47 -59.42 9.49
CA PRO A 67 4.37 -58.57 10.26
C PRO A 67 5.69 -58.41 9.51
N ARG A 68 6.02 -57.16 9.15
CA ARG A 68 7.31 -56.86 8.52
C ARG A 68 8.41 -57.21 9.52
N ALA A 69 9.26 -58.17 9.17
CA ALA A 69 10.48 -58.45 9.91
C ALA A 69 11.24 -57.14 10.13
N ALA A 70 11.65 -56.87 11.37
CA ALA A 70 12.46 -55.70 11.69
C ALA A 70 13.72 -55.73 10.81
N SER A 71 13.80 -54.80 9.86
CA SER A 71 15.02 -54.60 9.09
C SER A 71 16.11 -54.17 10.07
N THR A 72 17.23 -54.88 10.08
CA THR A 72 18.49 -54.35 10.61
C THR A 72 18.71 -52.99 9.96
N VAL A 73 18.78 -51.95 10.81
CA VAL A 73 19.03 -50.58 10.36
C VAL A 73 20.42 -50.53 9.76
N THR A 74 20.51 -50.54 8.43
CA THR A 74 21.70 -50.05 7.74
C THR A 74 21.83 -48.57 8.09
N PRO A 75 23.02 -48.08 8.49
CA PRO A 75 23.20 -46.66 8.82
C PRO A 75 22.70 -45.80 7.67
N THR A 76 21.81 -44.85 8.00
CA THR A 76 21.24 -43.90 7.04
C THR A 76 22.39 -43.14 6.39
N PRO A 77 22.51 -43.14 5.05
CA PRO A 77 23.48 -42.29 4.38
C PRO A 77 23.18 -40.82 4.71
N PRO A 78 24.20 -39.96 4.87
CA PRO A 78 24.00 -38.56 5.21
C PRO A 78 23.03 -37.90 4.21
N PRO A 79 22.16 -36.98 4.67
CA PRO A 79 21.19 -36.34 3.81
C PRO A 79 21.91 -35.66 2.64
N ALA A 80 21.47 -35.94 1.42
CA ALA A 80 21.96 -35.26 0.23
C ALA A 80 21.65 -33.76 0.37
N THR A 81 22.65 -32.91 0.14
CA THR A 81 22.53 -31.46 0.19
C THR A 81 21.40 -31.02 -0.76
N ALA A 82 20.36 -30.37 -0.22
CA ALA A 82 19.31 -29.80 -1.03
C ALA A 82 19.91 -28.75 -1.99
N PRO A 83 19.45 -28.67 -3.26
CA PRO A 83 19.97 -27.68 -4.19
C PRO A 83 19.69 -26.28 -3.63
N VAL A 84 20.75 -25.48 -3.51
CA VAL A 84 20.68 -24.07 -3.11
C VAL A 84 19.88 -23.34 -4.18
N ARG A 85 18.70 -22.81 -3.82
CA ARG A 85 17.91 -21.97 -4.73
C ARG A 85 18.64 -20.64 -4.88
N GLU A 86 19.14 -20.36 -6.08
CA GLU A 86 19.76 -19.08 -6.40
C GLU A 86 18.68 -18.01 -6.48
N VAL A 87 18.54 -17.18 -5.43
CA VAL A 87 17.62 -16.06 -5.40
C VAL A 87 18.24 -14.91 -6.19
N ARG A 88 17.73 -14.66 -7.40
CA ARG A 88 18.12 -13.50 -8.20
C ARG A 88 17.24 -12.31 -7.84
N VAL A 89 17.82 -11.33 -7.15
CA VAL A 89 17.15 -10.06 -6.86
C VAL A 89 17.30 -9.16 -8.08
N VAL A 90 16.21 -8.98 -8.83
CA VAL A 90 16.16 -8.00 -9.92
C VAL A 90 15.75 -6.66 -9.33
N THR A 91 16.70 -5.73 -9.22
CA THR A 91 16.42 -4.36 -8.84
C THR A 91 15.89 -3.62 -10.06
N VAL A 92 14.61 -3.24 -10.04
CA VAL A 92 14.01 -2.38 -11.05
C VAL A 92 14.34 -0.93 -10.71
N GLN A 93 14.74 -0.15 -11.72
CA GLN A 93 14.95 1.28 -11.57
C GLN A 93 13.64 1.93 -11.13
N ALA A 94 13.68 2.76 -10.08
CA ALA A 94 12.51 3.49 -9.63
C ALA A 94 12.10 4.53 -10.70
N PRO A 95 10.80 4.67 -11.00
CA PRO A 95 10.34 5.61 -12.00
C PRO A 95 10.61 7.06 -11.58
N GLN A 96 10.82 7.93 -12.56
CA GLN A 96 11.13 9.34 -12.31
C GLN A 96 9.90 10.07 -11.73
N PRO A 97 10.03 10.76 -10.58
CA PRO A 97 8.91 11.48 -9.99
C PRO A 97 8.58 12.74 -10.80
N VAL A 98 7.30 13.01 -10.99
CA VAL A 98 6.78 14.28 -11.51
C VAL A 98 5.93 14.92 -10.44
N TYR A 99 5.98 16.25 -10.38
CA TYR A 99 5.21 17.05 -9.45
C TYR A 99 4.31 18.02 -10.23
N GLU A 100 3.10 18.21 -9.73
CA GLU A 100 2.18 19.23 -10.18
C GLU A 100 2.23 20.39 -9.20
N CYS A 101 2.64 21.55 -9.69
CA CYS A 101 2.74 22.78 -8.92
C CYS A 101 1.61 23.73 -9.31
N THR A 102 1.06 24.46 -8.34
CA THR A 102 0.01 25.46 -8.58
C THR A 102 0.58 26.87 -8.47
N ALA A 103 0.48 27.61 -9.57
CA ALA A 103 0.85 29.02 -9.61
C ALA A 103 -0.18 29.90 -8.88
N PRO A 104 0.17 31.14 -8.53
CA PRO A 104 -0.72 32.04 -7.79
C PRO A 104 -2.00 32.44 -8.55
N ASP A 105 -1.97 32.34 -9.87
CA ASP A 105 -3.14 32.57 -10.74
C ASP A 105 -4.08 31.36 -10.81
N GLY A 106 -3.72 30.26 -10.14
CA GLY A 106 -4.45 28.99 -10.15
C GLY A 106 -4.06 28.06 -11.30
N SER A 107 -3.14 28.45 -12.18
CA SER A 107 -2.66 27.57 -13.25
C SER A 107 -1.76 26.46 -12.68
N THR A 108 -1.82 25.27 -13.28
CA THR A 108 -1.00 24.13 -12.90
C THR A 108 0.12 23.91 -13.91
N TYR A 109 1.31 23.58 -13.42
CA TYR A 109 2.45 23.19 -14.27
C TYR A 109 3.21 22.02 -13.67
N THR A 110 3.97 21.32 -14.51
CA THR A 110 4.76 20.16 -14.09
C THR A 110 6.20 20.54 -13.75
N SER A 111 6.77 19.94 -12.71
CA SER A 111 8.17 20.06 -12.31
C SER A 111 8.75 18.67 -11.99
N ASP A 112 9.99 18.39 -12.40
CA ASP A 112 10.65 17.11 -12.12
C ASP A 112 11.34 17.09 -10.74
N THR A 113 11.60 18.25 -10.14
CA THR A 113 12.32 18.37 -8.85
C THR A 113 11.38 18.55 -7.66
N GLY A 114 10.12 18.89 -7.92
CA GLY A 114 9.15 19.27 -6.89
C GLY A 114 9.42 20.64 -6.27
N GLN A 115 10.42 21.37 -6.77
CA GLN A 115 10.60 22.77 -6.45
C GLN A 115 9.76 23.60 -7.41
N GLY A 116 8.73 24.25 -6.88
CA GLY A 116 7.95 25.24 -7.62
C GLY A 116 8.79 26.46 -7.96
N THR A 117 8.33 27.24 -8.92
CA THR A 117 8.94 28.51 -9.33
C THR A 117 9.07 29.44 -8.14
N ALA A 118 10.29 29.92 -7.89
CA ALA A 118 10.55 30.89 -6.84
C ALA A 118 10.09 32.27 -7.30
N ARG A 119 9.32 32.95 -6.45
CA ARG A 119 8.88 34.33 -6.69
C ARG A 119 9.10 35.22 -5.48
N TRP A 120 9.37 36.48 -5.77
CA TRP A 120 9.62 37.50 -4.76
C TRP A 120 8.27 38.09 -4.29
N VAL A 121 7.88 37.92 -3.02
CA VAL A 121 6.57 38.35 -2.46
C VAL A 121 6.65 39.33 -1.28
N PRO A 122 6.15 40.57 -1.39
CA PRO A 122 6.25 41.56 -0.32
C PRO A 122 5.88 41.03 1.06
N LEU A 123 6.65 41.40 2.10
CA LEU A 123 6.44 40.87 3.45
C LEU A 123 4.98 41.00 3.89
N TRP A 124 4.35 42.16 3.64
CA TRP A 124 2.97 42.39 4.02
C TRP A 124 1.94 41.38 3.46
N THR A 125 2.26 40.65 2.38
CA THR A 125 1.38 39.61 1.80
C THR A 125 1.43 38.25 2.51
N VAL A 126 2.53 37.93 3.21
CA VAL A 126 2.74 36.60 3.83
C VAL A 126 2.40 36.59 5.32
N GLY A 127 1.70 37.63 5.81
CA GLY A 127 1.22 37.70 7.18
C GLY A 127 2.34 37.84 8.21
N PHE A 128 2.82 39.07 8.44
CA PHE A 128 3.75 39.31 9.55
C PHE A 128 3.01 39.44 10.87
N PRO A 129 3.55 38.87 11.97
CA PRO A 129 3.11 39.26 13.31
C PRO A 129 3.44 40.75 13.48
N VAL A 130 2.40 41.57 13.61
CA VAL A 130 2.53 42.98 13.96
C VAL A 130 3.01 43.01 15.41
N TRP A 131 4.32 43.17 15.61
CA TRP A 131 4.82 43.43 16.96
C TRP A 131 4.24 44.77 17.40
N PRO A 132 3.55 44.85 18.56
CA PRO A 132 3.07 46.13 19.06
C PRO A 132 4.29 47.04 19.22
N SER A 133 4.34 48.11 18.43
CA SER A 133 5.39 49.12 18.58
C SER A 133 5.28 49.69 20.00
N PRO A 134 6.39 49.79 20.75
CA PRO A 134 6.35 50.42 22.05
C PRO A 134 5.78 51.85 21.90
N PRO A 135 4.94 52.30 22.86
CA PRO A 135 4.33 53.62 22.78
C PRO A 135 5.43 54.67 22.65
N ARG A 136 5.41 55.44 21.55
CA ARG A 136 6.31 56.58 21.40
C ARG A 136 6.03 57.56 22.54
N PRO A 137 7.06 58.05 23.25
CA PRO A 137 6.87 59.13 24.21
C PRO A 137 6.15 60.29 23.53
N GLY A 138 5.08 60.78 24.15
CA GLY A 138 4.34 61.93 23.66
C GLY A 138 5.28 63.15 23.48
N PRO A 139 4.96 64.08 22.58
CA PRO A 139 5.75 65.29 22.43
C PRO A 139 5.86 66.01 23.77
N PRO A 140 7.02 66.59 24.12
CA PRO A 140 7.18 67.33 25.37
C PRO A 140 6.16 68.48 25.41
N PRO A 141 5.67 68.85 26.61
CA PRO A 141 4.76 69.98 26.74
C PRO A 141 5.41 71.23 26.15
N ARG A 142 4.71 71.87 25.20
CA ARG A 142 5.17 73.15 24.65
C ARG A 142 5.24 74.18 25.78
N PRO A 143 6.33 74.96 25.90
CA PRO A 143 6.37 76.05 26.85
C PRO A 143 5.26 77.07 26.53
N PRO A 144 4.69 77.74 27.54
CA PRO A 144 3.67 78.75 27.32
C PRO A 144 4.24 79.89 26.48
N VAL A 145 3.57 80.19 25.36
CA VAL A 145 3.89 81.33 24.51
C VAL A 145 3.48 82.60 25.28
N PRO A 146 4.36 83.60 25.46
CA PRO A 146 3.95 84.87 26.06
C PRO A 146 2.92 85.57 25.17
N PRO A 147 1.97 86.34 25.74
CA PRO A 147 0.98 87.04 24.95
C PRO A 147 1.66 88.07 24.04
N SER A 148 1.54 87.88 22.72
CA SER A 148 1.96 88.87 21.73
C SER A 148 1.15 90.15 21.93
N PRO A 149 1.77 91.35 21.88
CA PRO A 149 1.02 92.60 21.89
C PRO A 149 0.13 92.67 20.64
N ARG A 150 -1.15 93.00 20.84
CA ARG A 150 -2.09 93.29 19.75
C ARG A 150 -1.58 94.50 18.96
N PRO A 151 -1.41 94.41 17.64
CA PRO A 151 -1.32 95.61 16.81
C PRO A 151 -2.72 96.23 16.74
N ALA A 152 -2.77 97.55 16.89
CA ALA A 152 -3.96 98.37 16.77
C ALA A 152 -4.56 98.29 15.35
N ASP A 153 -5.86 98.52 15.29
CA ASP A 153 -6.71 98.50 14.10
C ASP A 153 -6.20 99.40 12.95
N GLY A 154 -6.29 98.89 11.71
CA GLY A 154 -6.32 99.74 10.52
C GLY A 154 -5.73 99.12 9.24
N ALA A 155 -6.50 99.25 8.15
CA ALA A 155 -6.11 99.10 6.75
C ALA A 155 -6.19 97.70 6.11
N ASP A 156 -7.41 97.32 5.76
CA ASP A 156 -7.82 96.95 4.39
C ASP A 156 -6.72 97.10 3.33
N THR A 157 -6.15 95.97 2.90
CA THR A 157 -5.52 95.84 1.59
C THR A 157 -5.75 94.43 1.06
N ALA A 158 -6.59 94.35 0.03
CA ALA A 158 -6.78 93.17 -0.79
C ALA A 158 -5.45 92.80 -1.48
N GLY A 159 -4.95 91.58 -1.24
CA GLY A 159 -3.69 91.14 -1.82
C GLY A 159 -3.42 89.65 -1.69
N ARG A 160 -3.88 88.88 -2.69
CA ARG A 160 -3.21 87.68 -3.25
C ARG A 160 -2.86 86.55 -2.26
N TRP A 161 -3.81 85.62 -2.07
CA TRP A 161 -3.52 84.27 -1.57
C TRP A 161 -2.78 83.46 -2.65
N PRO A 162 -1.68 82.74 -2.34
CA PRO A 162 -1.07 81.80 -3.28
C PRO A 162 -1.98 80.59 -3.51
N PRO A 163 -1.98 79.98 -4.72
CA PRO A 163 -2.85 78.85 -5.03
C PRO A 163 -2.48 77.64 -4.18
N HIS A 164 -3.50 77.04 -3.56
CA HIS A 164 -3.37 75.82 -2.78
C HIS A 164 -2.85 74.68 -3.68
N PRO A 165 -1.81 73.92 -3.30
CA PRO A 165 -1.49 72.67 -3.97
C PRO A 165 -2.70 71.74 -3.81
N GLY A 166 -3.14 71.12 -4.91
CA GLY A 166 -4.23 70.13 -4.88
C GLY A 166 -3.96 69.00 -3.89
N PRO A 167 -4.98 68.22 -3.49
CA PRO A 167 -4.83 67.16 -2.50
C PRO A 167 -3.83 66.11 -3.00
N GLY A 168 -2.60 66.20 -2.48
CA GLY A 168 -1.62 65.14 -2.62
C GLY A 168 -2.09 63.87 -1.90
N PRO A 169 -1.40 62.73 -2.09
CA PRO A 169 -1.73 61.48 -1.44
C PRO A 169 -1.93 61.71 0.06
N ARG A 170 -3.12 61.35 0.58
CA ARG A 170 -3.41 61.46 2.01
C ARG A 170 -2.33 60.68 2.77
N PRO A 171 -1.64 61.29 3.74
CA PRO A 171 -0.71 60.57 4.59
C PRO A 171 -1.43 59.38 5.22
N LEU A 172 -0.84 58.19 5.12
CA LEU A 172 -1.35 57.04 5.85
C LEU A 172 -1.43 57.40 7.35
N PRO A 173 -2.45 56.92 8.07
CA PRO A 173 -2.60 57.21 9.48
C PRO A 173 -1.31 56.85 10.23
N PRO A 174 -0.85 57.71 11.16
CA PRO A 174 0.39 57.48 11.90
C PRO A 174 0.27 56.18 12.71
N GLY A 175 1.16 55.21 12.44
CA GLY A 175 1.25 53.96 13.19
C GLY A 175 1.35 52.69 12.34
N VAL A 176 1.06 52.75 11.04
CA VAL A 176 1.24 51.58 10.15
C VAL A 176 2.68 51.56 9.63
N VAL A 177 3.55 50.83 10.33
CA VAL A 177 4.89 50.49 9.84
C VAL A 177 4.75 49.25 8.96
N VAL A 178 4.78 49.42 7.64
CA VAL A 178 4.92 48.29 6.72
C VAL A 178 6.39 47.90 6.70
N PRO A 179 6.77 46.68 7.12
CA PRO A 179 8.15 46.25 7.05
C PRO A 179 8.61 46.28 5.58
N ALA A 180 9.69 47.02 5.32
CA ALA A 180 10.28 47.12 3.99
C ALA A 180 11.04 45.82 3.66
N GLY A 181 10.84 45.30 2.45
CA GLY A 181 11.58 44.17 1.88
C GLY A 181 10.74 42.92 1.64
N GLY A 182 11.44 41.79 1.46
CA GLY A 182 10.93 40.48 1.86
C GLY A 182 11.54 39.20 1.35
N THR A 183 10.71 38.14 1.33
CA THR A 183 11.06 36.74 1.14
C THR A 183 10.69 36.11 -0.22
N TRP A 184 11.58 35.24 -0.72
CA TRP A 184 11.27 34.31 -1.79
C TRP A 184 10.30 33.23 -1.29
N VAL A 185 9.28 32.92 -2.09
CA VAL A 185 8.33 31.83 -1.86
C VAL A 185 8.28 30.97 -3.10
N ASN A 186 8.28 29.66 -2.92
CA ASN A 186 8.08 28.70 -4.00
C ASN A 186 6.60 28.34 -4.09
N ASP A 187 6.12 28.06 -5.30
CA ASP A 187 4.79 27.51 -5.49
C ASP A 187 4.65 26.12 -4.84
N PRO A 188 3.48 25.78 -4.27
CA PRO A 188 3.25 24.48 -3.67
C PRO A 188 3.14 23.40 -4.76
N CYS A 189 3.84 22.28 -4.54
CA CYS A 189 3.87 21.16 -5.47
C CYS A 189 3.43 19.86 -4.79
N VAL A 190 2.64 19.07 -5.50
CA VAL A 190 2.20 17.72 -5.09
C VAL A 190 2.80 16.68 -6.03
N ARG A 191 3.19 15.53 -5.49
CA ARG A 191 3.71 14.43 -6.31
C ARG A 191 2.55 13.80 -7.08
N LEU A 192 2.70 13.66 -8.40
CA LEU A 192 1.75 12.95 -9.25
C LEU A 192 1.86 11.44 -9.03
N LEU A 193 0.73 10.75 -9.15
CA LEU A 193 0.72 9.30 -9.17
C LEU A 193 1.36 8.81 -10.46
N GLN A 194 2.08 7.68 -10.39
CA GLN A 194 2.77 7.14 -11.56
C GLN A 194 1.84 6.87 -12.74
N GLN A 195 0.60 6.44 -12.46
CA GLN A 195 -0.41 6.22 -13.49
C GLN A 195 -0.80 7.52 -14.21
N GLU A 196 -0.91 8.63 -13.48
CA GLU A 196 -1.25 9.94 -14.07
C GLU A 196 -0.13 10.45 -14.97
N VAL A 197 1.13 10.23 -14.58
CA VAL A 197 2.30 10.55 -15.42
C VAL A 197 2.24 9.77 -16.74
N CYS A 198 2.00 8.47 -16.68
CA CYS A 198 1.90 7.63 -17.87
C CYS A 198 0.71 8.01 -18.78
N GLN A 199 -0.44 8.40 -18.20
CA GLN A 199 -1.58 8.92 -18.96
C GLN A 199 -1.22 10.22 -19.68
N ARG A 200 -0.62 11.20 -18.98
CA ARG A 200 -0.20 12.47 -19.59
C ARG A 200 0.80 12.28 -20.73
N LEU A 201 1.76 11.35 -20.59
CA LEU A 201 2.71 11.01 -21.65
C LEU A 201 2.01 10.39 -22.87
N SER A 202 1.06 9.48 -22.63
CA SER A 202 0.26 8.85 -23.68
C SER A 202 -0.61 9.86 -24.43
N ASP A 203 -1.26 10.77 -23.70
CA ASP A 203 -2.07 11.85 -24.26
C ASP A 203 -1.22 12.79 -25.12
N ARG A 204 -0.03 13.16 -24.65
CA ARG A 204 0.89 14.01 -25.40
C ARG A 204 1.38 13.33 -26.68
N ARG A 205 1.67 12.03 -26.61
CA ARG A 205 2.03 11.22 -27.79
C ARG A 205 0.89 11.17 -28.80
N PHE A 206 -0.35 10.94 -28.35
CA PHE A 206 -1.53 10.94 -29.23
C PHE A 206 -1.72 12.30 -29.90
N GLU A 207 -1.56 13.38 -29.15
CA GLU A 207 -1.66 14.75 -29.67
C GLU A 207 -0.61 15.03 -30.74
N ILE A 208 0.64 14.59 -30.55
CA ILE A 208 1.70 14.68 -31.56
C ILE A 208 1.27 13.96 -32.85
N LEU A 209 0.82 12.71 -32.75
CA LEU A 209 0.37 11.93 -33.92
C LEU A 209 -0.79 12.59 -34.65
N ARG A 210 -1.72 13.20 -33.91
CA ARG A 210 -2.89 13.91 -34.45
C ARG A 210 -2.48 15.12 -35.30
N VAL A 211 -1.48 15.88 -34.87
CA VAL A 211 -1.08 17.13 -35.55
C VAL A 211 0.07 16.96 -36.55
N TYR A 212 0.76 15.82 -36.52
CA TYR A 212 1.98 15.56 -37.29
C TYR A 212 1.86 15.88 -38.80
N HIS A 213 0.79 15.41 -39.44
CA HIS A 213 0.62 15.60 -40.88
C HIS A 213 0.34 17.06 -41.28
N ALA A 214 -0.24 17.85 -40.37
CA ALA A 214 -0.51 19.28 -40.61
C ALA A 214 0.71 20.17 -40.36
N ALA A 215 1.74 19.67 -39.68
CA ALA A 215 2.94 20.44 -39.38
C ALA A 215 3.85 20.64 -40.61
N MET A 216 4.48 21.82 -40.69
CA MET A 216 5.56 22.13 -41.64
C MET A 216 6.81 21.25 -41.39
N PRO A 217 7.75 21.10 -42.35
CA PRO A 217 8.90 20.20 -42.19
C PRO A 217 9.73 20.45 -40.93
N SER A 218 10.01 21.71 -40.57
CA SER A 218 10.71 22.06 -39.33
C SER A 218 9.92 21.69 -38.07
N GLY A 219 8.59 21.88 -38.10
CA GLY A 219 7.70 21.47 -37.01
C GLY A 219 7.67 19.95 -36.82
N ARG A 220 7.69 19.17 -37.91
CA ARG A 220 7.77 17.70 -37.83
C ARG A 220 9.05 17.22 -37.17
N ALA A 221 10.19 17.83 -37.49
CA ALA A 221 11.46 17.50 -36.85
C ALA A 221 11.48 17.79 -35.34
N GLU A 222 10.74 18.80 -34.88
CA GLU A 222 10.53 19.05 -33.46
C GLU A 222 9.64 17.98 -32.82
N LEU A 223 8.50 17.69 -33.43
CA LEU A 223 7.57 16.66 -32.97
C LEU A 223 8.24 15.28 -32.88
N ASP A 224 9.11 14.92 -33.83
CA ASP A 224 9.89 13.69 -33.81
C ASP A 224 10.87 13.63 -32.63
N ARG A 225 11.50 14.76 -32.28
CA ARG A 225 12.39 14.84 -31.11
C ARG A 225 11.60 14.67 -29.82
N GLU A 226 10.46 15.33 -29.72
CA GLU A 226 9.58 15.23 -28.57
C GLU A 226 9.01 13.81 -28.41
N GLN A 227 8.53 13.21 -29.50
CA GLN A 227 8.00 11.84 -29.47
C GLN A 227 9.07 10.84 -29.02
N ARG A 228 10.31 10.95 -29.51
CA ARG A 228 11.41 10.09 -29.05
C ARG A 228 11.69 10.24 -27.56
N ALA A 229 11.61 11.46 -27.02
CA ALA A 229 11.78 11.69 -25.58
C ALA A 229 10.65 11.07 -24.76
N ILE A 230 9.41 11.19 -25.24
CA ILE A 230 8.22 10.58 -24.62
C ILE A 230 8.32 9.06 -24.65
N ASP A 231 8.60 8.47 -25.80
CA ASP A 231 8.72 7.01 -25.98
C ASP A 231 9.82 6.43 -25.07
N ALA A 232 10.96 7.10 -24.95
CA ALA A 232 12.05 6.68 -24.06
C ALA A 232 11.66 6.72 -22.58
N ARG A 233 10.91 7.75 -22.16
CA ARG A 233 10.40 7.88 -20.80
C ARG A 233 9.35 6.82 -20.50
N MET A 234 8.39 6.61 -21.41
CA MET A 234 7.37 5.57 -21.28
C MET A 234 8.00 4.18 -21.14
N ALA A 235 9.00 3.85 -21.95
CA ALA A 235 9.69 2.56 -21.88
C ALA A 235 10.41 2.31 -20.55
N THR A 236 10.82 3.38 -19.85
CA THR A 236 11.52 3.29 -18.56
C THR A 236 10.55 3.28 -17.37
N ASP A 237 9.51 4.12 -17.44
CA ASP A 237 8.71 4.50 -16.27
C ASP A 237 7.28 3.89 -16.27
N CYS A 238 6.79 3.34 -17.38
CA CYS A 238 5.41 2.87 -17.54
C CYS A 238 5.35 1.34 -17.77
N PRO A 239 5.17 0.53 -16.71
CA PRO A 239 5.07 -0.92 -16.86
C PRO A 239 3.76 -1.32 -17.55
N GLY A 240 3.86 -1.95 -18.72
CA GLY A 240 2.71 -2.54 -19.42
C GLY A 240 1.97 -1.62 -20.41
N SER A 241 2.59 -0.51 -20.84
CA SER A 241 2.11 0.34 -21.94
C SER A 241 2.48 -0.20 -23.32
#